data_AF-A0A357WX72-F1
#
_entry.id   AF-A0A357WX72-F1
#
_cell.length_a   1.000
_cell.length_b   1.000
_cell.length_c   1.000
_cell.angle_alpha   90.00
_cell.angle_beta   90.00
_cell.angle_gamma   90.00
#
_symmetry.space_group_name_H-M   'P 1'
#
loop_
_entity.id
_entity.type
_entity.pdbx_description
1 polymer ?
#
loop_
_entity_poly.entity_id
_entity_poly.type
_entity_poly.pdbx_seq_one_letter_code
_entity_poly.pdbx_strand_id
1 'polypeptide(L)'
;TGNYLPLSQSPVLGEKIEGYEVAWPIRKDGSFGRWSVGSDTLNNLISKGYVACGKYDSQRRTWGISYISQPNQQQIERGGIRIVGRDPITNVVTIEYARDDTRVIKTVWHRSYHDAGAYGSDMVSSIVGQSRAFSFPKSLYSTKDAIMAVVRNNKKALIVDFFAGSGTTLHAVNLLNVEDNGQRRCILVTNNEVSVD
;
A
#
# COMPACT_ATOMS: atom_id res chain seq x y z
N THR A 1 23.06 -2.40 17.30
CA THR A 1 22.21 -1.22 17.57
C THR A 1 22.14 -0.95 19.07
N GLY A 2 21.86 0.28 19.49
CA GLY A 2 21.79 0.65 20.92
C GLY A 2 20.43 0.38 21.57
N ASN A 3 20.36 0.53 22.89
CA ASN A 3 19.12 0.47 23.67
C ASN A 3 18.21 1.68 23.35
N TYR A 4 16.91 1.52 23.61
CA TYR A 4 15.94 2.61 23.44
C TYR A 4 16.17 3.72 24.48
N LEU A 5 15.85 4.96 24.10
CA LEU A 5 15.83 6.07 25.05
C LEU A 5 14.61 5.95 25.99
N PRO A 6 14.80 6.15 27.31
CA PRO A 6 13.68 6.32 28.25
C PRO A 6 12.77 7.48 27.85
N LEU A 7 11.48 7.39 28.21
CA LEU A 7 10.47 8.40 27.83
C LEU A 7 10.79 9.82 28.32
N SER A 8 11.53 9.94 29.43
CA SER A 8 11.94 11.23 30.01
C SER A 8 13.13 11.88 29.31
N GLN A 9 13.77 11.18 28.37
CA GLN A 9 14.97 11.66 27.68
C GLN A 9 14.66 12.02 26.23
N SER A 10 15.31 13.09 25.76
CA SER A 10 15.24 13.54 24.38
C SER A 10 16.48 13.10 23.59
N PRO A 11 16.34 12.74 22.31
CA PRO A 11 17.47 12.47 21.42
C PRO A 11 18.48 13.62 21.36
N VAL A 12 19.76 13.32 21.56
CA VAL A 12 20.85 14.28 21.33
C VAL A 12 21.32 14.14 19.88
N LEU A 13 21.10 15.17 19.07
CA LEU A 13 21.44 15.15 17.65
C LEU A 13 22.95 15.37 17.44
N GLY A 14 23.57 14.46 16.69
CA GLY A 14 25.02 14.50 16.42
C GLY A 14 25.88 13.91 17.54
N GLU A 15 25.27 13.26 18.53
CA GLU A 15 26.00 12.44 19.50
C GLU A 15 26.74 11.31 18.78
N LYS A 16 27.94 11.00 19.29
CA LYS A 16 28.72 9.83 18.88
C LYS A 16 28.76 8.82 20.02
N ILE A 17 28.30 7.61 19.75
CA ILE A 17 28.38 6.48 20.68
C ILE A 17 29.48 5.57 20.18
N GLU A 18 30.51 5.35 21.00
CA GLU A 18 31.68 4.53 20.63
C GLU A 18 32.36 4.98 19.31
N GLY A 19 32.33 6.28 19.04
CA GLY A 19 32.88 6.88 17.80
C GLY A 19 31.95 6.80 16.58
N TYR A 20 30.82 6.10 16.68
CA TYR A 20 29.81 6.00 15.62
C TYR A 20 28.74 7.08 15.76
N GLU A 21 28.28 7.60 14.63
CA GLU A 21 27.19 8.57 14.59
C GLU A 21 25.84 7.89 14.80
N VAL A 22 24.94 8.56 15.52
CA VAL A 22 23.62 8.02 15.87
C VAL A 22 22.55 8.48 14.89
N ALA A 23 21.82 7.53 14.31
CA ALA A 23 20.65 7.81 13.49
C ALA A 23 19.39 7.86 14.37
N TRP A 24 18.76 9.03 14.48
CA TRP A 24 17.46 9.19 15.15
C TRP A 24 16.31 9.19 14.14
N PRO A 25 15.14 8.61 14.49
CA PRO A 25 13.97 8.62 13.62
C PRO A 25 13.34 10.02 13.62
N ILE A 26 13.67 10.85 12.64
CA ILE A 26 13.18 12.23 12.53
C ILE A 26 12.28 12.35 11.30
N ARG A 27 11.06 12.86 11.47
CA ARG A 27 10.08 13.07 10.39
C ARG A 27 10.43 14.31 9.54
N LYS A 28 9.73 14.49 8.42
CA LYS A 28 9.93 15.63 7.51
C LYS A 28 9.59 16.98 8.16
N ASP A 29 8.68 16.99 9.12
CA ASP A 29 8.31 18.18 9.91
C ASP A 29 9.28 18.46 11.07
N GLY A 30 10.36 17.69 11.21
CA GLY A 30 11.33 17.79 12.30
C GLY A 30 10.92 17.10 13.60
N SER A 31 9.70 16.54 13.69
CA SER A 31 9.25 15.83 14.89
C SER A 31 9.96 14.49 15.07
N PHE A 32 10.13 14.06 16.33
CA PHE A 32 10.66 12.74 16.64
C PHE A 32 9.64 11.64 16.33
N GLY A 33 10.09 10.66 15.55
CA GLY A 33 9.39 9.42 15.27
C GLY A 33 9.74 8.31 16.24
N ARG A 34 9.28 7.10 15.91
CA ARG A 34 9.65 5.86 16.58
C ARG A 34 10.08 4.87 15.51
N TRP A 35 11.09 4.06 15.84
CA TRP A 35 11.43 2.91 15.01
C TRP A 35 10.28 1.90 15.04
N SER A 36 9.97 1.30 13.89
CA SER A 36 8.91 0.29 13.80
C SER A 36 9.36 -1.09 14.29
N VAL A 37 10.65 -1.27 14.54
CA VAL A 37 11.25 -2.51 15.05
C VAL A 37 12.18 -2.20 16.23
N GLY A 38 12.24 -3.12 17.20
CA GLY A 38 13.13 -3.02 18.34
C GLY A 38 14.59 -3.37 18.01
N SER A 39 15.50 -3.13 18.96
CA SER A 39 16.95 -3.37 18.79
C SER A 39 17.26 -4.82 18.42
N ASP A 40 16.70 -5.80 19.14
CA ASP A 40 16.96 -7.22 18.89
C ASP A 40 16.49 -7.67 17.51
N THR A 41 15.28 -7.24 17.13
CA THR A 41 14.73 -7.49 15.80
C THR A 41 15.62 -6.88 14.72
N LEU A 42 16.05 -5.63 14.91
CA LEU A 42 16.90 -4.94 13.93
C LEU A 42 18.27 -5.64 13.80
N ASN A 43 18.89 -6.05 14.91
CA ASN A 43 20.14 -6.82 14.89
C ASN A 43 19.98 -8.17 14.16
N ASN A 44 18.84 -8.86 14.35
CA ASN A 44 18.55 -10.09 13.59
C ASN A 44 18.43 -9.83 12.08
N LEU A 45 17.85 -8.69 11.68
CA LEU A 45 17.75 -8.32 10.27
C LEU A 45 19.12 -7.94 9.70
N ILE A 46 19.97 -7.25 10.47
CA ILE A 46 21.34 -6.90 10.05
C ILE A 46 22.16 -8.16 9.79
N SER A 47 22.10 -9.17 10.67
CA SER A 47 22.88 -10.41 10.48
C SER A 47 22.47 -11.18 9.22
N LYS A 48 21.19 -11.13 8.85
CA LYS A 48 20.66 -11.67 7.59
C LYS A 48 21.02 -10.83 6.36
N GLY A 49 21.57 -9.63 6.53
CA GLY A 49 21.83 -8.67 5.45
C GLY A 49 20.58 -7.93 4.97
N TYR A 50 19.50 -7.94 5.76
CA TYR A 50 18.17 -7.43 5.38
C TYR A 50 17.97 -5.95 5.71
N VAL A 51 19.01 -5.24 6.14
CA VAL A 51 18.97 -3.83 6.53
C VAL A 51 19.97 -3.06 5.70
N ALA A 52 19.54 -1.96 5.10
CA ALA A 52 20.41 -1.05 4.36
C ALA A 52 20.39 0.34 5.01
N CYS A 53 21.57 0.95 5.10
CA CYS A 53 21.72 2.34 5.45
C CYS A 53 21.74 3.18 4.17
N GLY A 54 20.80 4.12 4.07
CA GLY A 54 20.69 5.06 2.96
C GLY A 54 21.63 6.24 3.09
N LYS A 55 21.45 7.24 2.21
CA LYS A 55 22.21 8.48 2.25
C LYS A 55 21.91 9.28 3.53
N TYR A 56 22.93 10.00 3.99
CA TYR A 56 22.77 10.98 5.06
C TYR A 56 21.85 12.12 4.63
N ASP A 57 20.89 12.46 5.48
CA ASP A 57 20.02 13.61 5.34
C ASP A 57 20.57 14.75 6.18
N SER A 58 21.15 15.75 5.51
CA SER A 58 21.77 16.90 6.17
C SER A 58 20.77 17.83 6.86
N GLN A 59 19.53 17.90 6.37
CA GLN A 59 18.49 18.74 6.99
C GLN A 59 18.01 18.14 8.31
N ARG A 60 17.82 16.81 8.33
CA ARG A 60 17.36 16.08 9.52
C ARG A 60 18.50 15.54 10.38
N ARG A 61 19.75 15.68 9.95
CA ARG A 61 20.97 15.20 10.63
C ARG A 61 20.88 13.72 11.02
N THR A 62 20.42 12.88 10.09
CA THR A 62 20.17 11.44 10.33
C THR A 62 20.30 10.63 9.03
N TRP A 63 20.22 9.30 9.13
CA TRP A 63 20.25 8.38 7.99
C TRP A 63 18.89 7.71 7.80
N GLY A 64 18.54 7.47 6.53
CA GLY A 64 17.43 6.58 6.21
C GLY A 64 17.83 5.13 6.45
N ILE A 65 17.16 4.41 7.34
CA ILE A 65 17.35 2.97 7.53
C ILE A 65 16.18 2.25 6.88
N SER A 66 16.46 1.38 5.92
CA SER A 66 15.45 0.53 5.28
C SER A 66 15.73 -0.94 5.63
N TYR A 67 14.67 -1.75 5.65
CA TYR A 67 14.80 -3.17 5.93
C TYR A 67 13.70 -3.99 5.24
N ILE A 68 13.92 -5.29 5.09
CA ILE A 68 12.95 -6.21 4.52
C ILE A 68 11.85 -6.49 5.55
N SER A 69 10.60 -6.12 5.23
CA SER A 69 9.44 -6.32 6.10
C SER A 69 9.15 -7.80 6.34
N GLN A 70 8.46 -8.13 7.44
CA GLN A 70 8.10 -9.52 7.77
C GLN A 70 7.35 -10.25 6.64
N PRO A 71 6.37 -9.65 5.92
CA PRO A 71 5.75 -10.30 4.77
C PRO A 71 6.73 -10.62 3.64
N ASN A 72 7.69 -9.73 3.36
CA ASN A 72 8.69 -9.96 2.33
C ASN A 72 9.72 -11.01 2.77
N GLN A 73 10.03 -11.10 4.06
CA GLN A 73 10.84 -12.20 4.60
C GLN A 73 10.16 -13.56 4.38
N GLN A 74 8.86 -13.65 4.64
CA GLN A 74 8.09 -14.87 4.35
C GLN A 74 8.08 -15.20 2.86
N GLN A 75 8.04 -14.19 1.98
CA GLN A 75 8.16 -14.42 0.53
C GLN A 75 9.55 -14.90 0.13
N ILE A 76 10.61 -14.49 0.82
CA ILE A 76 11.96 -15.05 0.61
C ILE A 76 11.98 -16.52 1.03
N GLU A 77 11.44 -16.85 2.21
CA GLU A 77 11.37 -18.22 2.73
C GLU A 77 10.54 -19.15 1.83
N ARG A 78 9.44 -18.64 1.27
CA ARG A 78 8.55 -19.37 0.35
C ARG A 78 9.06 -19.41 -1.10
N GLY A 79 10.19 -18.76 -1.40
CA GLY A 79 10.76 -18.69 -2.74
C GLY A 79 10.06 -17.74 -3.71
N GLY A 80 9.13 -16.90 -3.24
CA GLY A 80 8.50 -15.83 -4.03
C GLY A 80 9.43 -14.62 -4.28
N ILE A 81 10.42 -14.42 -3.41
CA ILE A 81 11.52 -13.46 -3.59
C ILE A 81 12.84 -14.22 -3.50
N ARG A 82 13.79 -13.92 -4.38
CA ARG A 82 15.12 -14.53 -4.42
C ARG A 82 16.18 -13.50 -4.04
N ILE A 83 17.16 -13.93 -3.26
CA ILE A 83 18.39 -13.18 -3.05
C ILE A 83 19.30 -13.45 -4.25
N VAL A 84 19.64 -12.40 -5.00
CA VAL A 84 20.44 -12.49 -6.23
C VAL A 84 21.87 -12.02 -6.04
N GLY A 85 22.15 -11.35 -4.93
CA GLY A 85 23.49 -10.86 -4.61
C GLY A 85 23.61 -10.46 -3.16
N ARG A 86 24.86 -10.29 -2.72
CA ARG A 86 25.20 -9.77 -1.41
C ARG A 86 26.40 -8.86 -1.53
N ASP A 87 26.29 -7.67 -0.98
CA ASP A 87 27.41 -6.73 -0.94
C ASP A 87 28.50 -7.28 0.02
N PRO A 88 29.76 -7.39 -0.42
CA PRO A 88 30.82 -8.02 0.36
C PRO A 88 31.29 -7.17 1.56
N ILE A 89 31.01 -5.87 1.57
CA ILE A 89 31.46 -4.94 2.61
C ILE A 89 30.35 -4.73 3.63
N THR A 90 29.15 -4.42 3.14
CA THR A 90 27.99 -4.03 3.95
C THR A 90 27.08 -5.21 4.29
N ASN A 91 27.32 -6.38 3.68
CA ASN A 91 26.54 -7.61 3.88
C ASN A 91 25.08 -7.53 3.38
N VAL A 92 24.68 -6.41 2.77
CA VAL A 92 23.32 -6.11 2.32
C VAL A 92 22.96 -7.02 1.14
N VAL A 93 21.78 -7.63 1.20
CA VAL A 93 21.29 -8.50 0.12
C VAL A 93 20.59 -7.69 -0.98
N THR A 94 20.82 -8.10 -2.22
CA THR A 94 20.02 -7.68 -3.38
C THR A 94 18.94 -8.72 -3.61
N ILE A 95 17.68 -8.29 -3.72
CA ILE A 95 16.53 -9.18 -3.87
C ILE A 95 15.76 -8.89 -5.16
N GLU A 96 15.20 -9.95 -5.75
CA GLU A 96 14.34 -9.89 -6.92
C GLU A 96 13.11 -10.78 -6.72
N TYR A 97 11.98 -10.43 -7.32
CA TYR A 97 10.80 -11.31 -7.32
C TYR A 97 11.08 -12.51 -8.22
N ALA A 98 10.72 -13.72 -7.76
CA ALA A 98 10.98 -14.94 -8.50
C ALA A 98 10.16 -15.02 -9.80
N ARG A 99 9.02 -14.33 -9.85
CA ARG A 99 8.10 -14.24 -10.99
C ARG A 99 7.33 -12.91 -10.94
N ASP A 100 6.97 -12.34 -12.09
CA ASP A 100 6.22 -11.08 -12.19
C ASP A 100 4.82 -11.13 -11.54
N ASP A 101 4.24 -12.32 -11.37
CA ASP A 101 2.94 -12.55 -10.72
C ASP A 101 3.00 -12.49 -9.18
N THR A 102 4.19 -12.51 -8.57
CA THR A 102 4.39 -12.47 -7.10
C THR A 102 4.51 -11.05 -6.53
N ARG A 103 4.48 -10.02 -7.38
CA ARG A 103 4.46 -8.63 -6.93
C ARG A 103 3.14 -8.34 -6.22
N VAL A 104 3.22 -8.08 -4.91
CA VAL A 104 2.10 -7.49 -4.16
C VAL A 104 1.73 -6.19 -4.85
N ILE A 105 0.45 -6.06 -5.23
CA ILE A 105 -0.10 -4.82 -5.80
C ILE A 105 0.12 -3.74 -4.73
N LYS A 106 1.08 -2.83 -4.95
CA LYS A 106 1.30 -1.65 -4.10
C LYS A 106 0.04 -0.78 -4.15
N THR A 107 -0.22 0.06 -3.16
CA THR A 107 -1.31 1.06 -3.25
C THR A 107 -1.16 1.87 -4.56
N VAL A 108 -2.03 1.67 -5.55
CA VAL A 108 -1.84 2.14 -6.96
C VAL A 108 -2.63 3.42 -7.27
N TRP A 109 -3.53 3.87 -6.40
CA TRP A 109 -4.51 4.90 -6.74
C TRP A 109 -3.91 6.32 -6.70
N HIS A 110 -3.07 6.64 -7.68
CA HIS A 110 -2.46 7.97 -7.86
C HIS A 110 -2.92 8.68 -9.15
N ARG A 111 -3.80 8.06 -9.94
CA ARG A 111 -4.31 8.63 -11.21
C ARG A 111 -5.62 9.38 -10.97
N SER A 112 -5.82 10.49 -11.68
CA SER A 112 -7.05 11.32 -11.64
C SER A 112 -8.33 10.52 -11.89
N TYR A 113 -8.27 9.45 -12.69
CA TYR A 113 -9.39 8.53 -12.93
C TYR A 113 -9.86 7.76 -11.69
N HIS A 114 -9.06 7.72 -10.62
CA HIS A 114 -9.41 7.08 -9.35
C HIS A 114 -10.06 8.05 -8.35
N ASP A 115 -10.14 9.33 -8.69
CA ASP A 115 -10.86 10.33 -7.91
C ASP A 115 -12.38 10.10 -8.07
N ALA A 116 -13.09 10.04 -6.95
CA ALA A 116 -14.54 9.86 -6.92
C ALA A 116 -15.28 11.13 -7.38
N GLY A 117 -14.67 12.31 -7.24
CA GLY A 117 -15.30 13.60 -7.54
C GLY A 117 -15.52 13.83 -9.03
N ALA A 118 -14.46 13.72 -9.85
CA ALA A 118 -14.51 14.10 -11.26
C ALA A 118 -15.16 13.05 -12.19
N TYR A 119 -15.09 11.75 -11.85
CA TYR A 119 -15.53 10.69 -12.76
C TYR A 119 -16.70 9.84 -12.23
N GLY A 120 -17.03 9.92 -10.93
CA GLY A 120 -18.17 9.22 -10.34
C GLY A 120 -19.46 10.02 -10.48
N SER A 121 -19.48 11.24 -9.93
CA SER A 121 -20.69 12.07 -9.81
C SER A 121 -21.23 12.57 -11.16
N ASP A 122 -20.36 13.03 -12.05
CA ASP A 122 -20.78 13.56 -13.37
C ASP A 122 -21.31 12.45 -14.28
N MET A 123 -20.66 11.28 -14.27
CA MET A 123 -21.07 10.13 -15.06
C MET A 123 -22.43 9.60 -14.62
N VAL A 124 -22.64 9.40 -13.32
CA VAL A 124 -23.94 8.94 -12.80
C VAL A 124 -25.02 9.99 -13.05
N SER A 125 -24.72 11.27 -12.88
CA SER A 125 -25.66 12.36 -13.18
C SER A 125 -26.09 12.36 -14.65
N SER A 126 -25.17 12.06 -15.59
CA SER A 126 -25.49 12.00 -17.02
C SER A 126 -26.40 10.82 -17.39
N ILE A 127 -26.27 9.68 -16.71
CA ILE A 127 -27.10 8.49 -16.94
C ILE A 127 -28.50 8.69 -16.35
N VAL A 128 -28.57 9.25 -15.14
CA VAL A 128 -29.84 9.46 -14.44
C VAL A 128 -30.59 10.68 -14.98
N GLY A 129 -29.91 11.62 -15.64
CA GLY A 129 -30.48 12.87 -16.11
C GLY A 129 -30.76 13.88 -14.99
N GLN A 130 -30.21 13.65 -13.79
CA GLN A 130 -30.38 14.48 -12.62
C GLN A 130 -29.01 14.79 -12.01
N SER A 131 -28.69 16.09 -11.89
CA SER A 131 -27.44 16.52 -11.27
C SER A 131 -27.43 16.15 -9.79
N ARG A 132 -26.31 15.55 -9.34
CA ARG A 132 -26.11 15.11 -7.95
C ARG A 132 -27.19 14.14 -7.44
N ALA A 133 -27.72 13.27 -8.30
CA ALA A 133 -28.62 12.19 -7.88
C ALA A 133 -28.05 11.31 -6.74
N PHE A 134 -26.71 11.26 -6.64
CA PHE A 134 -26.01 10.63 -5.52
C PHE A 134 -24.93 11.57 -4.99
N SER A 135 -24.91 11.76 -3.67
CA SER A 135 -23.99 12.69 -2.99
C SER A 135 -22.54 12.19 -3.01
N PHE A 136 -22.33 10.86 -3.00
CA PHE A 136 -21.01 10.24 -2.87
C PHE A 136 -20.92 8.88 -3.62
N PRO A 137 -21.04 8.86 -4.96
CA PRO A 137 -20.82 7.63 -5.71
C PRO A 137 -19.37 7.15 -5.55
N LYS A 138 -19.17 5.82 -5.49
CA LYS A 138 -17.82 5.25 -5.49
C LYS A 138 -17.11 5.60 -6.82
N SER A 139 -15.78 5.70 -6.81
CA SER A 139 -15.01 5.88 -8.06
C SER A 139 -15.10 4.62 -8.92
N LEU A 140 -15.58 4.76 -10.16
CA LEU A 140 -15.83 3.65 -11.07
C LEU A 140 -14.57 2.85 -11.39
N TYR A 141 -13.51 3.52 -11.85
CA TYR A 141 -12.29 2.84 -12.28
C TYR A 141 -11.53 2.22 -11.11
N SER A 142 -11.55 2.87 -9.93
CA SER A 142 -11.01 2.27 -8.70
C SER A 142 -11.75 0.98 -8.34
N THR A 143 -13.08 0.99 -8.44
CA THR A 143 -13.90 -0.20 -8.19
C THR A 143 -13.62 -1.30 -9.21
N LYS A 144 -13.51 -0.96 -10.50
CA LYS A 144 -13.18 -1.87 -11.60
C LYS A 144 -11.85 -2.58 -11.38
N ASP A 145 -10.81 -1.80 -11.12
CA ASP A 145 -9.45 -2.32 -10.95
C ASP A 145 -9.33 -3.15 -9.66
N ALA A 146 -10.04 -2.78 -8.59
CA ALA A 146 -10.10 -3.58 -7.36
C ALA A 146 -10.75 -4.96 -7.60
N ILE A 147 -11.86 -5.00 -8.34
CA ILE A 147 -12.51 -6.26 -8.73
C ILE A 147 -11.57 -7.07 -9.61
N MET A 148 -10.99 -6.45 -10.65
CA MET A 148 -10.09 -7.09 -11.60
C MET A 148 -8.91 -7.77 -10.90
N ALA A 149 -8.31 -7.12 -9.90
CA ALA A 149 -7.19 -7.66 -9.14
C ALA A 149 -7.50 -9.03 -8.50
N VAL A 150 -8.76 -9.26 -8.10
CA VAL A 150 -9.19 -10.50 -7.45
C VAL A 150 -9.73 -11.53 -8.45
N VAL A 151 -10.46 -11.09 -9.49
CA VAL A 151 -11.19 -11.99 -10.40
C VAL A 151 -10.63 -12.05 -11.83
N ARG A 152 -9.42 -11.54 -12.07
CA ARG A 152 -8.76 -11.53 -13.40
C ARG A 152 -8.86 -12.86 -14.12
N ASN A 153 -8.54 -13.96 -13.43
CA ASN A 153 -8.51 -15.30 -14.01
C ASN A 153 -9.86 -16.05 -13.90
N ASN A 154 -10.89 -15.41 -13.34
CA ASN A 154 -12.23 -15.98 -13.22
C ASN A 154 -13.25 -15.08 -13.92
N LYS A 155 -13.40 -15.27 -15.22
CA LYS A 155 -14.36 -14.54 -16.07
C LYS A 155 -15.82 -14.90 -15.81
N LYS A 156 -16.12 -15.84 -14.91
CA LYS A 156 -17.50 -16.26 -14.55
C LYS A 156 -17.82 -16.00 -13.07
N ALA A 157 -16.99 -15.20 -12.40
CA ALA A 157 -17.14 -14.89 -10.99
C ALA A 157 -18.52 -14.30 -10.65
N LEU A 158 -19.02 -14.62 -9.47
CA LEU A 158 -20.18 -13.97 -8.87
C LEU A 158 -19.68 -12.96 -7.84
N ILE A 159 -20.01 -11.69 -8.06
CA ILE A 159 -19.68 -10.56 -7.18
C ILE A 159 -20.94 -10.14 -6.42
N VAL A 160 -20.84 -9.92 -5.12
CA VAL A 160 -21.95 -9.42 -4.30
C VAL A 160 -21.54 -8.12 -3.62
N ASP A 161 -22.37 -7.08 -3.75
CA ASP A 161 -22.20 -5.79 -3.05
C ASP A 161 -23.42 -5.54 -2.16
N PHE A 162 -23.20 -5.61 -0.84
CA PHE A 162 -24.26 -5.42 0.15
C PHE A 162 -24.55 -3.94 0.48
N PHE A 163 -23.78 -3.02 -0.10
CA PHE A 163 -23.91 -1.57 0.07
C PHE A 163 -23.82 -0.88 -1.29
N ALA A 164 -24.70 -1.29 -2.20
CA ALA A 164 -24.63 -0.97 -3.62
C ALA A 164 -24.77 0.53 -3.92
N GLY A 165 -25.65 1.25 -3.21
CA GLY A 165 -25.91 2.67 -3.43
C GLY A 165 -26.19 2.99 -4.90
N SER A 166 -25.33 3.81 -5.51
CA SER A 166 -25.41 4.19 -6.94
C SER A 166 -25.13 3.07 -7.95
N GLY A 167 -24.88 1.83 -7.49
CA GLY A 167 -24.66 0.68 -8.38
C GLY A 167 -23.29 0.65 -9.07
N THR A 168 -22.31 1.40 -8.57
CA THR A 168 -20.96 1.49 -9.18
C THR A 168 -20.30 0.12 -9.38
N THR A 169 -20.52 -0.83 -8.47
CA THR A 169 -19.96 -2.19 -8.56
C THR A 169 -20.48 -2.96 -9.77
N LEU A 170 -21.78 -2.88 -10.07
CA LEU A 170 -22.35 -3.51 -11.27
C LEU A 170 -21.82 -2.86 -12.54
N HIS A 171 -21.70 -1.54 -12.55
CA HIS A 171 -21.13 -0.82 -13.70
C HIS A 171 -19.68 -1.26 -13.96
N ALA A 172 -18.86 -1.35 -12.91
CA ALA A 172 -17.50 -1.86 -13.01
C ALA A 172 -17.44 -3.30 -13.56
N VAL A 173 -18.34 -4.19 -13.10
CA VAL A 173 -18.43 -5.57 -13.60
C VAL A 173 -18.80 -5.61 -15.10
N ASN A 174 -19.74 -4.77 -15.53
CA ASN A 174 -20.14 -4.69 -16.94
C ASN A 174 -18.98 -4.22 -17.83
N LEU A 175 -18.20 -3.22 -17.38
CA LEU A 175 -17.01 -2.78 -18.10
C LEU A 175 -16.00 -3.92 -18.26
N LEU A 176 -15.71 -4.66 -17.18
CA LEU A 176 -14.80 -5.81 -17.26
C LEU A 176 -15.28 -6.87 -18.24
N ASN A 177 -16.58 -7.18 -18.23
CA ASN A 177 -17.15 -8.16 -19.16
C ASN A 177 -17.03 -7.73 -20.62
N VAL A 178 -17.26 -6.45 -20.92
CA VAL A 178 -17.07 -5.90 -22.27
C VAL A 178 -15.59 -5.92 -22.67
N GLU A 179 -14.69 -5.53 -21.78
CA GLU A 179 -13.25 -5.44 -22.05
C GLU A 179 -12.59 -6.79 -22.31
N ASP A 180 -12.94 -7.83 -21.53
CA ASP A 180 -12.29 -9.14 -21.62
C ASP A 180 -13.19 -10.26 -22.12
N ASN A 181 -14.35 -9.91 -22.69
CA ASN A 181 -15.39 -10.85 -23.13
C ASN A 181 -15.79 -11.84 -22.00
N GLY A 182 -15.93 -11.30 -20.79
CA GLY A 182 -16.29 -12.03 -19.58
C GLY A 182 -17.80 -12.22 -19.40
N GLN A 183 -18.16 -13.09 -18.46
CA GLN A 183 -19.53 -13.40 -18.06
C GLN A 183 -19.68 -13.33 -16.54
N ARG A 184 -18.99 -12.37 -15.91
CA ARG A 184 -19.07 -12.13 -14.46
C ARG A 184 -20.48 -11.63 -14.13
N ARG A 185 -21.02 -12.08 -13.02
CA ARG A 185 -22.37 -11.73 -12.54
C ARG A 185 -22.23 -10.88 -11.29
N CYS A 186 -23.16 -9.94 -11.10
CA CYS A 186 -23.17 -9.09 -9.91
C CYS A 186 -24.55 -9.12 -9.25
N ILE A 187 -24.58 -9.32 -7.94
CA ILE A 187 -25.77 -9.16 -7.10
C ILE A 187 -25.57 -7.88 -6.29
N LEU A 188 -26.47 -6.92 -6.46
CA LEU A 188 -26.50 -5.70 -5.69
C LEU A 188 -27.58 -5.81 -4.63
N VAL A 189 -27.25 -5.46 -3.39
CA VAL A 189 -28.21 -5.25 -2.32
C VAL A 189 -28.13 -3.79 -1.90
N THR A 190 -29.28 -3.15 -1.83
CA THR A 190 -29.46 -1.81 -1.28
C THR A 190 -30.62 -1.83 -0.30
N ASN A 191 -30.55 -0.98 0.71
CA ASN A 191 -31.71 -0.71 1.55
C ASN A 191 -32.68 0.20 0.78
N ASN A 192 -33.98 0.07 1.06
CA ASN A 192 -35.02 0.99 0.58
C ASN A 192 -35.08 2.21 1.50
N GLU A 193 -33.96 2.90 1.74
CA GLU A 193 -34.00 4.11 2.57
C GLU A 193 -34.87 5.17 1.89
N VAL A 194 -36.12 5.25 2.32
CA VAL A 194 -37.04 6.33 2.05
C VAL A 194 -36.69 7.37 3.11
N SER A 195 -35.96 8.41 2.71
CA SER A 195 -35.86 9.61 3.55
C SER A 195 -37.29 10.08 3.81
N VAL A 196 -37.70 10.07 5.08
CA VAL A 196 -38.88 10.82 5.51
C VAL A 196 -38.66 12.28 5.13
N ASP A 197 -39.68 12.83 4.47
CA ASP A 197 -39.74 14.11 3.75
C ASP A 197 -38.84 15.26 4.25
#